data_AF-A0A1H4YVS4-F1
#
_entry.id   AF-A0A1H4YVS4-F1
#
_cell.length_a   1.000
_cell.length_b   1.000
_cell.length_c   1.000
_cell.angle_alpha   90.00
_cell.angle_beta   90.00
_cell.angle_gamma   90.00
#
_symmetry.space_group_name_H-M   'P 1'
#
loop_
_entity.id
_entity.type
_entity.pdbx_description
1 polymer ?
#
loop_
_entity_poly.entity_id
_entity_poly.type
_entity_poly.pdbx_seq_one_letter_code
_entity_poly.pdbx_strand_id
1 'polypeptide(L)'
;MSLFHVLFEQYSNEYKEHYKTHSEIINNRDSENLRLVNSLKKNIENTSNRDSILSITQNFVKDYNSHISKVKQELTIYHNIKKDLAIEHSFRGRTSFRFWLAYFGITIGFLFFSIKSLYDDIVSGSTYRFQFLSLSGVIISVFWSIHFIFLTQKDFRTNKYILLLVLCGILVSFFTYFVVKFYAYKDDIILSQLTLIERIKTIHYPKMVVRSKYFEKYGEPVSSDKTIKEDIDQYQNDINKFLKL
;
A
#
# COMPACT_ATOMS: atom_id res chain seq x y z
N MET A 1 3.97 10.46 -4.72
CA MET A 1 3.10 10.88 -3.60
C MET A 1 3.97 11.01 -2.36
N SER A 2 4.25 12.23 -1.92
CA SER A 2 4.95 12.49 -0.66
C SER A 2 4.06 12.13 0.55
N LEU A 3 4.64 11.52 1.58
CA LEU A 3 3.98 11.23 2.88
C LEU A 3 3.35 12.49 3.50
N PHE A 4 3.87 13.66 3.14
CA PHE A 4 3.43 14.96 3.65
C PHE A 4 2.14 15.49 3.02
N HIS A 5 1.59 14.86 1.96
CA HIS A 5 0.33 15.30 1.35
C HIS A 5 -0.90 15.15 2.26
N VAL A 6 -0.79 14.36 3.34
CA VAL A 6 -1.84 14.19 4.36
C VAL A 6 -2.11 15.49 5.13
N LEU A 7 -1.12 16.39 5.20
CA LEU A 7 -1.23 17.65 5.92
C LEU A 7 -1.96 18.75 5.13
N PHE A 8 -2.22 18.55 3.83
CA PHE A 8 -2.84 19.55 2.98
C PHE A 8 -4.34 19.28 2.80
N GLU A 9 -5.15 20.34 2.81
CA GLU A 9 -6.59 20.23 2.55
C GLU A 9 -6.90 19.73 1.13
N GLN A 10 -8.00 18.98 1.02
CA GLN A 10 -8.49 18.38 -0.23
C GLN A 10 -8.74 19.41 -1.34
N TYR A 11 -9.17 20.62 -0.97
CA TYR A 11 -9.42 21.73 -1.89
C TYR A 11 -8.75 22.99 -1.35
N SER A 12 -8.12 23.79 -2.22
CA SER A 12 -7.65 25.13 -1.83
C SER A 12 -8.84 26.04 -1.49
N ASN A 13 -8.59 27.09 -0.71
CA ASN A 13 -9.60 28.11 -0.45
C ASN A 13 -10.08 28.76 -1.76
N GLU A 14 -9.15 29.02 -2.70
CA GLU A 14 -9.45 29.45 -4.07
C GLU A 14 -10.44 28.52 -4.78
N TYR A 15 -10.25 27.19 -4.69
CA TYR A 15 -11.16 26.24 -5.32
C TYR A 15 -12.58 26.33 -4.72
N LYS A 16 -12.68 26.46 -3.39
CA LYS A 16 -13.96 26.56 -2.67
C LYS A 16 -14.68 27.87 -2.98
N GLU A 17 -13.94 28.97 -3.10
CA GLU A 17 -14.50 30.29 -3.46
C GLU A 17 -14.94 30.32 -4.91
N HIS A 18 -14.12 29.82 -5.84
CA HIS A 18 -14.46 29.76 -7.26
C HIS A 18 -15.77 29.00 -7.49
N TYR A 19 -15.98 27.88 -6.82
CA TYR A 19 -17.20 27.08 -6.99
C TYR A 19 -18.51 27.83 -6.63
N LYS A 20 -18.44 28.82 -5.72
CA LYS A 20 -19.62 29.63 -5.34
C LYS A 20 -20.04 30.60 -6.45
N THR A 21 -19.06 31.12 -7.22
CA THR A 21 -19.28 32.13 -8.27
C THR A 21 -20.19 31.64 -9.41
N HIS A 22 -20.24 30.34 -9.68
CA HIS A 22 -21.14 29.79 -10.70
C HIS A 22 -22.60 30.08 -10.42
N SER A 23 -23.02 29.91 -9.15
CA SER A 23 -24.42 30.17 -8.77
C SER A 23 -24.79 31.63 -8.95
N GLU A 24 -23.85 32.54 -8.69
CA GLU A 24 -24.00 33.98 -8.86
C GLU A 24 -24.15 34.36 -10.33
N ILE A 25 -23.31 33.81 -11.23
CA ILE A 25 -23.42 34.03 -12.69
C ILE A 25 -24.80 33.58 -13.20
N ILE A 26 -25.29 32.42 -12.75
CA ILE A 26 -26.62 31.91 -13.15
C ILE A 26 -27.74 32.79 -12.61
N ASN A 27 -27.67 33.20 -11.34
CA ASN A 27 -28.68 34.06 -10.74
C ASN A 27 -28.73 35.44 -11.43
N ASN A 28 -27.58 36.03 -11.75
CA ASN A 28 -27.49 37.30 -12.46
C ASN A 28 -28.08 37.20 -13.88
N ARG A 29 -27.81 36.10 -14.60
CA ARG A 29 -28.44 35.81 -15.90
C ARG A 29 -29.95 35.78 -15.78
N ASP A 30 -30.47 35.04 -14.80
CA ASP A 30 -31.92 34.85 -14.65
C ASP A 30 -32.61 36.16 -14.23
N SER A 31 -32.00 36.95 -13.34
CA SER A 31 -32.52 38.26 -12.96
C SER A 31 -32.54 39.27 -14.11
N GLU A 32 -31.47 39.32 -14.92
CA GLU A 32 -31.39 40.22 -16.06
C GLU A 32 -32.34 39.82 -17.19
N ASN A 33 -32.49 38.52 -17.46
CA ASN A 33 -33.49 38.02 -18.39
C ASN A 33 -34.91 38.45 -17.96
N LEU A 34 -35.23 38.31 -16.68
CA LEU A 34 -36.52 38.73 -16.14
C LEU A 34 -36.71 40.24 -16.26
N ARG A 35 -35.66 41.04 -15.99
CA ARG A 35 -35.67 42.50 -16.15
C ARG A 35 -35.94 42.91 -17.59
N LEU A 36 -35.24 42.31 -18.56
CA LEU A 36 -35.40 42.60 -19.99
C LEU A 36 -36.80 42.23 -20.49
N VAL A 37 -37.33 41.08 -20.10
CA VAL A 37 -38.69 40.65 -20.47
C VAL A 37 -39.76 41.55 -19.86
N ASN A 38 -39.63 41.94 -18.59
CA ASN A 38 -40.56 42.85 -17.94
C ASN A 38 -40.51 44.26 -18.55
N SER A 39 -39.32 44.73 -18.92
CA SER A 39 -39.14 45.99 -19.65
C SER A 39 -39.83 45.95 -21.01
N LEU A 40 -39.63 44.87 -21.77
CA LEU A 40 -40.31 44.68 -23.06
C LEU A 40 -41.83 44.70 -22.90
N LYS A 41 -42.37 43.95 -21.93
CA LYS A 41 -43.81 43.89 -21.65
C LYS A 41 -44.36 45.29 -21.35
N LYS A 42 -43.73 46.03 -20.43
CA LYS A 42 -44.14 47.38 -20.05
C LYS A 42 -44.08 48.36 -21.23
N ASN A 43 -43.06 48.26 -22.09
CA ASN A 43 -42.92 49.15 -23.24
C ASN A 43 -43.96 48.86 -24.32
N ILE A 44 -44.31 47.59 -24.54
CA ILE A 44 -45.37 47.19 -25.47
C ILE A 44 -46.75 47.65 -24.97
N GLU A 45 -47.06 47.46 -23.68
CA GLU A 45 -48.35 47.86 -23.08
C GLU A 45 -48.62 49.37 -23.20
N ASN A 46 -47.58 50.20 -23.23
CA ASN A 46 -47.69 51.65 -23.35
C ASN A 46 -47.61 52.17 -24.80
N THR A 47 -47.51 51.29 -25.80
CA THR A 47 -47.28 51.67 -27.20
C THR A 47 -48.33 51.10 -28.13
N SER A 48 -49.13 51.97 -28.76
CA SER A 48 -50.18 51.56 -29.70
C SER A 48 -49.75 51.55 -31.17
N ASN A 49 -48.61 52.18 -31.51
CA ASN A 49 -48.13 52.29 -32.89
C ASN A 49 -47.27 51.08 -33.29
N ARG A 50 -47.59 50.45 -34.42
CA ARG A 50 -46.89 49.29 -34.98
C ARG A 50 -45.40 49.53 -35.20
N ASP A 51 -45.02 50.69 -35.77
CA ASP A 51 -43.62 50.98 -36.08
C ASP A 51 -42.77 51.14 -34.80
N SER A 52 -43.38 51.73 -33.76
CA SER A 52 -42.78 51.86 -32.44
C SER A 52 -42.62 50.50 -31.75
N ILE A 53 -43.60 49.60 -31.86
CA ILE A 53 -43.49 48.22 -31.35
C ILE A 53 -42.34 47.47 -32.05
N LEU A 54 -42.21 47.65 -33.37
CA LEU A 54 -41.14 47.02 -34.15
C LEU A 54 -39.75 47.48 -33.68
N SER A 55 -39.58 48.79 -33.46
CA SER A 55 -38.34 49.37 -32.93
C SER A 55 -38.02 48.89 -31.51
N ILE A 56 -39.01 48.85 -30.61
CA ILE A 56 -38.85 48.32 -29.24
C ILE A 56 -38.40 46.86 -29.28
N THR A 57 -39.00 46.05 -30.16
CA THR A 57 -38.65 44.64 -30.31
C THR A 57 -37.23 44.45 -30.84
N GLN A 58 -36.82 45.25 -31.83
CA GLN A 58 -35.45 45.22 -32.36
C GLN A 58 -34.41 45.59 -31.29
N ASN A 59 -34.69 46.60 -30.46
CA ASN A 59 -33.82 46.98 -29.36
C ASN A 59 -33.73 45.88 -28.30
N PHE A 60 -34.85 45.26 -27.93
CA PHE A 60 -34.85 44.11 -27.02
C PHE A 60 -34.00 42.95 -27.56
N VAL A 61 -34.15 42.59 -28.83
CA VAL A 61 -33.35 41.51 -29.44
C VAL A 61 -31.86 41.85 -29.38
N LYS A 62 -31.48 43.11 -29.65
CA LYS A 62 -30.09 43.57 -29.55
C LYS A 62 -29.56 43.47 -28.11
N ASP A 63 -30.31 43.96 -27.14
CA ASP A 63 -29.92 43.95 -25.73
C ASP A 63 -29.83 42.53 -25.17
N TYR A 64 -30.80 41.68 -25.51
CA TYR A 64 -30.82 40.27 -25.15
C TYR A 64 -29.61 39.51 -25.73
N ASN A 65 -29.31 39.70 -27.02
CA ASN A 65 -28.15 39.08 -27.65
C ASN A 65 -26.83 39.56 -27.03
N SER A 66 -26.73 40.85 -26.69
CA SER A 66 -25.56 41.39 -26.00
C SER A 66 -25.39 40.76 -24.60
N HIS A 67 -26.49 40.65 -23.85
CA HIS A 67 -26.49 40.03 -22.52
C HIS A 67 -26.08 38.55 -22.57
N ILE A 68 -26.70 37.75 -23.45
CA ILE A 68 -26.37 36.33 -23.62
C ILE A 68 -24.90 36.13 -24.02
N SER A 69 -24.37 37.00 -24.89
CA SER A 69 -22.96 36.96 -25.28
C SER A 69 -22.02 37.17 -24.08
N LYS A 70 -22.31 38.15 -23.21
CA LYS A 70 -21.54 38.41 -21.99
C LYS A 70 -21.58 37.22 -21.03
N VAL A 71 -22.76 36.68 -20.76
CA VAL A 71 -22.92 35.50 -19.88
C VAL A 71 -22.16 34.30 -20.42
N LYS A 72 -22.17 34.08 -21.74
CA LYS A 72 -21.40 33.00 -22.38
C LYS A 72 -19.90 33.19 -22.18
N GLN A 73 -19.41 34.42 -22.28
CA GLN A 73 -18.00 34.74 -22.05
C GLN A 73 -17.60 34.50 -20.58
N GLU A 74 -18.41 34.96 -19.63
CA GLU A 74 -18.21 34.73 -18.19
C GLU A 74 -18.19 33.24 -17.85
N LEU A 75 -19.16 32.46 -18.37
CA LEU A 75 -19.17 31.01 -18.20
C LEU A 75 -17.95 30.35 -18.81
N THR A 76 -17.45 30.82 -19.95
CA THR A 76 -16.24 30.26 -20.57
C THR A 76 -15.01 30.49 -19.69
N ILE A 77 -14.86 31.71 -19.15
CA ILE A 77 -13.79 32.04 -18.19
C ILE A 77 -13.90 31.15 -16.96
N TYR A 78 -15.11 31.01 -16.40
CA TYR A 78 -15.36 30.14 -15.25
C TYR A 78 -14.93 28.69 -15.50
N HIS A 79 -15.28 28.12 -16.66
CA HIS A 79 -14.93 26.75 -17.02
C HIS A 79 -13.42 26.56 -17.22
N ASN A 80 -12.73 27.54 -17.80
CA ASN A 80 -11.27 27.50 -17.95
C ASN A 80 -10.58 27.50 -16.60
N ILE A 81 -10.93 28.44 -15.70
CA ILE A 81 -10.37 28.48 -14.35
C ILE A 81 -10.67 27.19 -13.58
N LYS A 82 -11.90 26.67 -13.69
CA LYS A 82 -12.28 25.39 -13.06
C LYS A 82 -11.40 24.25 -13.56
N LYS A 83 -11.10 24.20 -14.85
CA LYS A 83 -10.24 23.18 -15.45
C LYS A 83 -8.81 23.30 -14.94
N ASP A 84 -8.26 24.50 -14.89
CA ASP A 84 -6.89 24.74 -14.43
C ASP A 84 -6.74 24.38 -12.94
N LEU A 85 -7.67 24.82 -12.10
CA LEU A 85 -7.72 24.42 -10.71
C LEU A 85 -7.90 22.90 -10.55
N ALA A 86 -8.71 22.25 -11.39
CA ALA A 86 -8.86 20.80 -11.36
C ALA A 86 -7.56 20.07 -11.76
N ILE A 87 -6.78 20.63 -12.67
CA ILE A 87 -5.46 20.10 -13.06
C ILE A 87 -4.46 20.29 -11.91
N GLU A 88 -4.44 21.46 -11.26
CA GLU A 88 -3.57 21.72 -10.12
C GLU A 88 -3.87 20.79 -8.94
N HIS A 89 -5.17 20.54 -8.68
CA HIS A 89 -5.62 19.59 -7.66
C HIS A 89 -5.64 18.13 -8.15
N SER A 90 -5.33 17.86 -9.42
CA SER A 90 -5.33 16.49 -9.97
C SER A 90 -4.24 15.62 -9.33
N PHE A 91 -3.13 16.21 -8.90
CA PHE A 91 -2.08 15.52 -8.15
C PHE A 91 -2.50 15.16 -6.71
N ARG A 92 -3.56 15.79 -6.19
CA ARG A 92 -4.12 15.53 -4.85
C ARG A 92 -5.26 14.51 -4.89
N GLY A 93 -5.84 14.27 -6.08
CA GLY A 93 -6.94 13.34 -6.29
C GLY A 93 -6.49 12.01 -6.90
N ARG A 94 -6.96 10.89 -6.35
CA ARG A 94 -6.89 9.53 -6.93
C ARG A 94 -7.62 9.38 -8.28
N THR A 95 -7.91 10.46 -9.01
CA THR A 95 -8.84 10.47 -10.17
C THR A 95 -8.20 9.99 -11.47
N SER A 96 -6.87 9.92 -11.56
CA SER A 96 -6.20 9.32 -12.71
C SER A 96 -6.03 7.81 -12.48
N PHE A 97 -6.92 7.01 -13.07
CA PHE A 97 -6.81 5.54 -13.08
C PHE A 97 -5.43 5.07 -13.54
N ARG A 98 -4.80 5.77 -14.49
CA ARG A 98 -3.44 5.49 -14.97
C ARG A 98 -2.38 5.66 -13.88
N PHE A 99 -2.50 6.72 -13.06
CA PHE A 99 -1.64 6.92 -11.91
C PHE A 99 -1.85 5.79 -10.89
N TRP A 100 -3.10 5.46 -10.57
CA TRP A 100 -3.40 4.37 -9.65
C TRP A 100 -2.79 3.05 -10.13
N LEU A 101 -2.99 2.70 -11.40
CA LEU A 101 -2.50 1.45 -11.98
C LEU A 101 -0.98 1.38 -12.03
N ALA A 102 -0.29 2.50 -12.30
CA ALA A 102 1.16 2.56 -12.29
C ALA A 102 1.75 2.38 -10.87
N TYR A 103 1.32 3.18 -9.90
CA TYR A 103 1.89 3.14 -8.54
C TYR A 103 1.44 1.91 -7.75
N PHE A 104 0.18 1.49 -7.92
CA PHE A 104 -0.32 0.25 -7.34
C PHE A 104 0.36 -0.97 -7.99
N GLY A 105 0.53 -0.96 -9.31
CA GLY A 105 1.25 -2.00 -10.05
C GLY A 105 2.71 -2.13 -9.61
N ILE A 106 3.42 -1.01 -9.42
CA ILE A 106 4.78 -1.00 -8.87
C ILE A 106 4.80 -1.62 -7.46
N THR A 107 3.83 -1.26 -6.61
CA THR A 107 3.77 -1.76 -5.23
C THR A 107 3.49 -3.26 -5.19
N ILE A 108 2.56 -3.77 -6.02
CA ILE A 108 2.30 -5.21 -6.14
C ILE A 108 3.49 -5.94 -6.74
N GLY A 109 4.15 -5.37 -7.75
CA GLY A 109 5.37 -5.94 -8.31
C GLY A 109 6.46 -6.06 -7.25
N PHE A 110 6.68 -5.00 -6.47
CA PHE A 110 7.64 -5.00 -5.37
C PHE A 110 7.28 -5.99 -4.27
N LEU A 111 5.99 -6.15 -3.95
CA LEU A 111 5.50 -7.19 -3.03
C LEU A 111 5.85 -8.59 -3.55
N PHE A 112 5.54 -8.87 -4.82
CA PHE A 112 5.83 -10.16 -5.45
C PHE A 112 7.32 -10.47 -5.42
N PHE A 113 8.17 -9.52 -5.82
CA PHE A 113 9.62 -9.69 -5.75
C PHE A 113 10.13 -9.90 -4.32
N SER A 114 9.58 -9.18 -3.34
CA SER A 114 9.98 -9.32 -1.93
C SER A 114 9.59 -10.69 -1.36
N ILE A 115 8.39 -11.19 -1.70
CA ILE A 115 7.92 -12.53 -1.29
C ILE A 115 8.77 -13.60 -1.96
N LYS A 116 9.03 -13.49 -3.27
CA LYS A 116 9.88 -14.43 -4.00
C LYS A 116 11.30 -14.44 -3.44
N SER A 117 11.88 -13.27 -3.20
CA SER A 117 13.21 -13.12 -2.59
C SER A 117 13.25 -13.76 -1.21
N LEU A 118 12.24 -13.52 -0.37
CA LEU A 118 12.14 -14.14 0.95
C LEU A 118 12.09 -15.67 0.86
N TYR A 119 11.29 -16.22 -0.06
CA TYR A 119 11.21 -17.65 -0.30
C TYR A 119 12.55 -18.23 -0.77
N ASP A 120 13.19 -17.60 -1.75
CA ASP A 120 14.47 -18.06 -2.29
C ASP A 120 15.58 -17.97 -1.21
N ASP A 121 15.61 -16.91 -0.40
CA ASP A 121 16.52 -16.76 0.75
C ASP A 121 16.32 -17.85 1.80
N ILE A 122 15.07 -18.22 2.06
CA ILE A 122 14.70 -19.29 2.99
C ILE A 122 15.15 -20.65 2.48
N VAL A 123 14.87 -20.98 1.22
CA VAL A 123 15.13 -22.30 0.65
C VAL A 123 16.62 -22.52 0.43
N SER A 124 17.35 -21.48 0.04
CA SER A 124 18.80 -21.53 -0.18
C SER A 124 19.63 -21.51 1.11
N GLY A 125 19.02 -21.28 2.27
CA GLY A 125 19.75 -21.13 3.54
C GLY A 125 20.58 -19.84 3.58
N SER A 126 20.11 -18.79 2.91
CA SER A 126 20.73 -17.46 2.88
C SER A 126 20.88 -16.87 4.28
N THR A 127 21.90 -16.03 4.50
CA THR A 127 22.14 -15.43 5.82
C THR A 127 20.95 -14.60 6.29
N TYR A 128 20.73 -14.55 7.61
CA TYR A 128 19.66 -13.79 8.26
C TYR A 128 19.54 -12.33 7.78
N ARG A 129 20.64 -11.70 7.35
CA ARG A 129 20.65 -10.34 6.81
C ARG A 129 19.82 -10.19 5.53
N PHE A 130 19.90 -11.16 4.62
CA PHE A 130 19.14 -11.14 3.37
C PHE A 130 17.67 -11.49 3.61
N GLN A 131 17.40 -12.46 4.49
CA GLN A 131 16.04 -12.76 4.94
C GLN A 131 15.36 -11.54 5.58
N PHE A 132 16.10 -10.78 6.40
CA PHE A 132 15.60 -9.53 7.00
C PHE A 132 15.31 -8.46 5.95
N LEU A 133 16.19 -8.29 4.95
CA LEU A 133 15.97 -7.36 3.86
C LEU A 133 14.69 -7.72 3.09
N SER A 134 14.53 -8.98 2.69
CA SER A 134 13.35 -9.49 2.00
C SER A 134 12.08 -9.31 2.84
N LEU A 135 12.14 -9.59 4.15
CA LEU A 135 11.04 -9.38 5.09
C LEU A 135 10.64 -7.90 5.20
N SER A 136 11.62 -6.99 5.32
CA SER A 136 11.37 -5.55 5.38
C SER A 136 10.70 -5.04 4.09
N GLY A 137 11.10 -5.57 2.94
CA GLY A 137 10.46 -5.32 1.65
C GLY A 137 8.99 -5.74 1.62
N VAL A 138 8.67 -6.91 2.18
CA VAL A 138 7.27 -7.37 2.33
C VAL A 138 6.47 -6.42 3.22
N ILE A 139 7.00 -6.03 4.38
CA ILE A 139 6.31 -5.14 5.33
C ILE A 139 6.01 -3.78 4.68
N ILE A 140 7.00 -3.18 4.03
CA ILE A 140 6.86 -1.89 3.33
C ILE A 140 5.81 -2.02 2.22
N SER A 141 5.87 -3.10 1.44
CA SER A 141 4.94 -3.33 0.34
C SER A 141 3.50 -3.50 0.82
N VAL A 142 3.28 -4.30 1.86
CA VAL A 142 1.95 -4.51 2.46
C VAL A 142 1.38 -3.21 3.01
N PHE A 143 2.21 -2.43 3.72
CA PHE A 143 1.83 -1.11 4.21
C PHE A 143 1.33 -0.20 3.08
N TRP A 144 2.06 -0.14 1.96
CA TRP A 144 1.68 0.67 0.81
C TRP A 144 0.47 0.12 0.07
N SER A 145 0.35 -1.21 -0.09
CA SER A 145 -0.82 -1.85 -0.69
C SER A 145 -2.10 -1.52 0.07
N ILE A 146 -2.07 -1.60 1.41
CA ILE A 146 -3.21 -1.23 2.26
C ILE A 146 -3.54 0.27 2.10
N HIS A 147 -2.50 1.12 2.10
CA HIS A 147 -2.66 2.55 1.86
C HIS A 147 -3.30 2.86 0.50
N PHE A 148 -2.94 2.14 -0.56
CA PHE A 148 -3.50 2.34 -1.89
C PHE A 148 -4.92 1.77 -2.05
N ILE A 149 -5.24 0.62 -1.45
CA ILE A 149 -6.56 -0.02 -1.57
C ILE A 149 -7.60 0.73 -0.72
N PHE A 150 -7.30 1.01 0.55
CA PHE A 150 -8.34 1.35 1.51
C PHE A 150 -8.48 2.84 1.86
N LEU A 151 -7.51 3.70 1.52
CA LEU A 151 -7.43 5.03 2.17
C LEU A 151 -7.45 6.24 1.23
N THR A 152 -8.58 6.95 1.15
CA THR A 152 -8.63 8.27 0.53
C THR A 152 -8.10 9.35 1.50
N GLN A 153 -7.67 10.52 0.98
CA GLN A 153 -7.19 11.65 1.81
C GLN A 153 -8.16 12.04 2.94
N LYS A 154 -9.47 11.79 2.76
CA LYS A 154 -10.51 12.02 3.77
C LYS A 154 -10.38 11.12 5.00
N ASP A 155 -9.85 9.91 4.84
CA ASP A 155 -9.87 8.89 5.89
C ASP A 155 -8.76 9.10 6.93
N PHE A 156 -7.68 9.82 6.57
CA PHE A 156 -6.50 10.06 7.42
C PHE A 156 -6.77 10.79 8.73
N ARG A 157 -7.79 11.67 8.78
CA ARG A 157 -8.13 12.44 9.99
C ARG A 157 -9.05 11.67 10.94
N THR A 158 -9.49 10.48 10.57
CA THR A 158 -10.48 9.71 11.33
C THR A 158 -9.78 8.75 12.28
N ASN A 159 -10.22 8.62 13.54
CA ASN A 159 -9.65 7.65 14.49
C ASN A 159 -9.63 6.19 13.96
N LYS A 160 -10.51 5.88 13.00
CA LYS A 160 -10.53 4.62 12.25
C LYS A 160 -9.20 4.32 11.51
N TYR A 161 -8.48 5.35 11.07
CA TYR A 161 -7.17 5.24 10.43
C TYR A 161 -6.10 4.71 11.39
N ILE A 162 -6.02 5.27 12.59
CA ILE A 162 -5.09 4.82 13.63
C ILE A 162 -5.40 3.36 14.01
N LEU A 163 -6.69 3.03 14.15
CA LEU A 163 -7.13 1.66 14.44
C LEU A 163 -6.69 0.66 13.36
N LEU A 164 -6.89 0.97 12.07
CA LEU A 164 -6.51 0.09 10.95
C LEU A 164 -4.99 -0.13 10.89
N LEU A 165 -4.20 0.92 11.13
CA LEU A 165 -2.74 0.83 11.19
C LEU A 165 -2.25 -0.05 12.33
N VAL A 166 -2.82 0.12 13.52
CA VAL A 166 -2.51 -0.72 14.67
C VAL A 166 -2.85 -2.18 14.38
N LEU A 167 -4.00 -2.45 13.76
CA LEU A 167 -4.44 -3.81 13.42
C LEU A 167 -3.52 -4.48 12.38
N CYS A 168 -3.06 -3.72 11.38
CA CYS A 168 -2.07 -4.20 10.43
C CYS A 168 -0.69 -4.42 11.07
N GLY A 169 -0.28 -3.52 11.96
CA GLY A 169 0.96 -3.67 12.74
C GLY A 169 0.95 -4.92 13.61
N ILE A 170 -0.19 -5.25 14.23
CA ILE A 170 -0.38 -6.48 15.00
C ILE A 170 -0.27 -7.71 14.09
N LEU A 171 -0.94 -7.71 12.95
CA LEU A 171 -0.88 -8.82 11.98
C LEU A 171 0.55 -9.06 11.47
N VAL A 172 1.26 -7.99 11.12
CA VAL A 172 2.66 -8.07 10.69
C VAL A 172 3.55 -8.59 11.82
N SER A 173 3.38 -8.08 13.05
CA SER A 173 4.17 -8.52 14.20
C SER A 173 3.93 -10.00 14.52
N PHE A 174 2.68 -10.46 14.43
CA PHE A 174 2.32 -11.86 14.59
C PHE A 174 2.98 -12.72 13.51
N PHE A 175 2.87 -12.32 12.24
CA PHE A 175 3.53 -13.00 11.13
C PHE A 175 5.05 -13.11 11.35
N THR A 176 5.72 -12.00 11.70
CA THR A 176 7.16 -11.98 11.99
C THR A 176 7.53 -12.89 13.15
N TYR A 177 6.73 -12.91 14.24
CA TYR A 177 6.96 -13.82 15.36
C TYR A 177 6.93 -15.29 14.94
N PHE A 178 5.95 -15.72 14.15
CA PHE A 178 5.86 -17.10 13.68
C PHE A 178 7.00 -17.47 12.72
N VAL A 179 7.38 -16.54 11.84
CA VAL A 179 8.55 -16.71 10.96
C VAL A 179 9.81 -16.95 11.81
N VAL A 180 10.12 -16.07 12.76
CA VAL A 180 11.31 -16.19 13.61
C VAL A 180 11.27 -17.49 14.43
N LYS A 181 10.13 -17.82 15.03
CA LYS A 181 9.97 -19.04 15.84
C LYS A 181 10.17 -20.31 15.01
N PHE A 182 9.65 -20.34 13.78
CA PHE A 182 9.79 -21.49 12.89
C PHE A 182 11.24 -21.70 12.44
N TYR A 183 11.99 -20.63 12.19
CA TYR A 183 13.40 -20.73 11.82
C TYR A 183 14.33 -21.07 12.99
N ALA A 184 14.11 -20.47 14.17
CA ALA A 184 14.88 -20.83 15.36
C ALA A 184 14.76 -22.34 15.67
N TYR A 185 13.57 -22.92 15.48
CA TYR A 185 13.37 -24.36 15.66
C TYR A 185 14.14 -25.21 14.63
N LYS A 186 14.24 -24.75 13.38
CA LYS A 186 15.03 -25.43 12.35
C LYS A 186 16.53 -25.38 12.64
N ASP A 187 17.04 -24.23 13.07
CA ASP A 187 18.47 -24.07 13.40
C ASP A 187 18.86 -24.94 14.59
N ASP A 188 18.02 -25.04 15.62
CA ASP A 188 18.24 -25.93 16.76
C ASP A 188 18.25 -27.41 16.34
N ILE A 189 17.37 -27.82 15.43
CA ILE A 189 17.36 -29.20 14.88
C ILE A 189 18.65 -29.48 14.10
N ILE A 190 19.08 -28.55 13.24
CA ILE A 190 20.30 -28.71 12.44
C ILE A 190 21.53 -28.77 13.35
N LEU A 191 21.61 -27.91 14.36
CA LEU A 191 22.69 -27.91 15.34
C LEU A 191 22.73 -29.23 16.12
N SER A 192 21.57 -29.73 16.55
CA SER A 192 21.45 -31.03 17.23
C SER A 192 21.96 -32.18 16.36
N GLN A 193 21.60 -32.21 15.07
CA GLN A 193 22.07 -33.22 14.12
C GLN A 193 23.57 -33.12 13.84
N LEU A 194 24.12 -31.91 13.66
CA LEU A 194 25.56 -31.69 13.48
C LEU A 194 26.35 -32.12 14.73
N THR A 195 25.83 -31.81 15.92
CA THR A 195 26.43 -32.23 17.20
C THR A 195 26.46 -33.74 17.34
N LEU A 196 25.41 -34.44 16.89
CA LEU A 196 25.38 -35.91 16.85
C LEU A 196 26.47 -36.46 15.91
N ILE A 197 26.57 -35.93 14.68
CA ILE A 197 27.59 -36.36 13.70
C ILE A 197 29.01 -36.16 14.27
N GLU A 198 29.26 -35.02 14.90
CA GLU A 198 30.54 -34.73 15.54
C GLU A 198 30.86 -35.75 16.64
N ARG A 199 29.90 -36.04 17.54
CA ARG A 199 30.08 -37.05 18.59
C ARG A 199 30.33 -38.45 18.04
N ILE A 200 29.62 -38.84 16.98
CA ILE A 200 29.86 -40.13 16.32
C ILE A 200 31.30 -40.20 15.81
N LYS A 201 31.76 -39.16 15.12
CA LYS A 201 33.10 -39.12 14.53
C LYS A 201 34.23 -39.05 15.57
N THR A 202 34.03 -38.32 16.66
CA THR A 202 35.09 -38.01 17.65
C THR A 202 35.15 -39.00 18.81
N ILE A 203 34.00 -39.55 19.22
CA ILE A 203 33.91 -40.42 20.40
C ILE A 203 33.64 -41.87 19.98
N HIS A 204 32.56 -42.11 19.24
CA HIS A 204 32.08 -43.48 19.01
C HIS A 204 32.93 -44.22 17.96
N TYR A 205 33.22 -43.59 16.84
CA TYR A 205 33.98 -44.21 15.75
C TYR A 205 35.43 -44.59 16.14
N PRO A 206 36.23 -43.71 16.78
CA PRO A 206 37.60 -44.06 17.17
C PRO A 206 37.62 -45.20 18.20
N LYS A 207 36.68 -45.21 19.16
CA LYS A 207 36.54 -46.30 20.13
C LYS A 207 36.26 -47.64 19.44
N MET A 208 35.32 -47.67 18.48
CA MET A 208 35.02 -48.88 17.73
C MET A 208 36.24 -49.37 16.93
N VAL A 209 36.93 -48.47 16.22
CA VAL A 209 38.11 -48.83 15.42
C VAL A 209 39.24 -49.40 16.30
N VAL A 210 39.52 -48.79 17.45
CA VAL A 210 40.55 -49.28 18.37
C VAL A 210 40.21 -50.67 18.89
N ARG A 211 38.95 -50.90 19.27
CA ARG A 211 38.50 -52.21 19.76
C ARG A 211 38.51 -53.27 18.68
N SER A 212 38.05 -52.97 17.47
CA SER A 212 38.08 -53.91 16.36
C SER A 212 39.51 -54.29 15.99
N LYS A 213 40.43 -53.33 15.91
CA LYS A 213 41.86 -53.59 15.65
C LYS A 213 42.51 -54.44 16.75
N TYR A 214 42.13 -54.21 18.01
CA TYR A 214 42.64 -55.01 19.12
C TYR A 214 42.13 -56.46 19.05
N PHE A 215 40.83 -56.64 18.81
CA PHE A 215 40.22 -57.96 18.66
C PHE A 215 40.84 -58.74 17.48
N GLU A 216 41.06 -58.07 16.35
CA GLU A 216 41.73 -58.65 15.18
C GLU A 216 43.16 -59.12 15.51
N LYS A 217 43.88 -58.38 16.36
CA LYS A 217 45.28 -58.67 16.69
C LYS A 217 45.45 -59.73 17.77
N TYR A 218 44.54 -59.80 18.74
CA TYR A 218 44.71 -60.64 19.93
C TYR A 218 43.64 -61.73 20.07
N GLY A 219 42.61 -61.76 19.21
CA GLY A 219 41.53 -62.74 19.25
C GLY A 219 40.58 -62.62 20.45
N GLU A 220 40.85 -61.68 21.35
CA GLU A 220 40.13 -61.47 22.59
C GLU A 220 39.58 -60.04 22.67
N PRO A 221 38.42 -59.83 23.31
CA PRO A 221 37.88 -58.49 23.52
C PRO A 221 38.80 -57.66 24.41
N VAL A 222 38.87 -56.36 24.15
CA VAL A 222 39.64 -55.42 24.98
C VAL A 222 39.15 -55.48 26.42
N SER A 223 40.04 -55.82 27.36
CA SER A 223 39.82 -55.75 28.81
C SER A 223 39.78 -54.28 29.28
N SER A 224 38.74 -53.54 28.92
CA SER A 224 38.50 -52.18 29.43
C SER A 224 37.34 -52.17 30.41
N ASP A 225 37.41 -51.29 31.42
CA ASP A 225 36.38 -51.10 32.47
C ASP A 225 34.96 -50.85 31.96
N LYS A 226 34.79 -50.47 30.69
CA LYS A 226 33.48 -50.28 30.05
C LYS A 226 33.15 -51.43 29.12
N THR A 227 32.03 -52.10 29.36
CA THR A 227 31.57 -53.19 28.48
C THR A 227 31.15 -52.67 27.10
N ILE A 228 31.20 -53.52 26.06
CA ILE A 228 30.68 -53.19 24.71
C ILE A 228 29.22 -52.71 24.79
N LYS A 229 28.45 -53.27 25.72
CA LYS A 229 27.07 -52.90 26.00
C LYS A 229 26.93 -51.44 26.44
N GLU A 230 27.82 -50.95 27.31
CA GLU A 230 27.78 -49.55 27.77
C GLU A 230 28.07 -48.54 26.66
N ASP A 231 28.97 -48.85 25.72
CA ASP A 231 29.23 -47.96 24.57
C ASP A 231 28.06 -47.96 23.58
N ILE A 232 27.40 -49.12 23.38
CA ILE A 232 26.17 -49.22 22.58
C ILE A 232 25.06 -48.40 23.25
N ASP A 233 24.86 -48.57 24.56
CA ASP A 233 23.86 -47.82 25.32
C ASP A 233 24.17 -46.32 25.28
N GLN A 234 25.44 -45.91 25.34
CA GLN A 234 25.85 -44.52 25.21
C GLN A 234 25.56 -43.96 23.81
N TYR A 235 25.85 -44.72 22.75
CA TYR A 235 25.53 -44.33 21.37
C TYR A 235 24.02 -44.20 21.16
N GLN A 236 23.25 -45.14 21.70
CA GLN A 236 21.79 -45.18 21.58
C GLN A 236 21.13 -44.05 22.40
N ASN A 237 21.70 -43.71 23.55
CA ASN A 237 21.31 -42.52 24.32
C ASN A 237 21.61 -41.22 23.58
N ASP A 238 22.76 -41.12 22.89
CA ASP A 238 23.08 -39.95 22.08
C ASP A 238 22.12 -39.81 20.88
N ILE A 239 21.83 -40.91 20.18
CA ILE A 239 20.77 -40.95 19.15
C ILE A 239 19.45 -40.45 19.74
N ASN A 240 18.99 -41.05 20.84
CA ASN A 240 17.71 -40.69 21.44
C ASN A 240 17.67 -39.25 21.96
N LYS A 241 18.81 -38.69 22.36
CA LYS A 241 18.92 -37.32 22.86
C LYS A 241 18.92 -36.29 21.74
N PHE A 242 19.58 -36.58 20.62
CA PHE A 242 19.77 -35.61 19.54
C PHE A 242 18.81 -35.78 18.35
N LEU A 243 18.12 -36.93 18.22
CA LEU A 243 17.12 -37.22 17.17
C LEU A 243 15.66 -37.22 17.66
N LYS A 244 15.38 -37.05 18.96
CA LYS A 244 13.99 -36.86 19.43
C LYS A 244 13.47 -35.52 18.91
N LEU A 245 12.60 -35.61 17.90
CA LEU A 245 11.71 -34.56 17.39
C LEU A 245 10.77 -34.04 18.47
#